data_AF-A0A945KK39-F1
#
_entry.id   AF-A0A945KK39-F1
#
_cell.length_a   1.000
_cell.length_b   1.000
_cell.length_c   1.000
_cell.angle_alpha   90.00
_cell.angle_beta   90.00
_cell.angle_gamma   90.00
#
_symmetry.space_group_name_H-M   'P 1'
#
loop_
_entity.id
_entity.type
_entity.pdbx_description
1 polymer ?
#
loop_
_entity_poly.entity_id
_entity_poly.type
_entity_poly.pdbx_seq_one_letter_code
_entity_poly.pdbx_strand_id
1 'polypeptide(L)'
;AEIVEKLSKLVDPKTGECIFREVFDAAKIFTGPYVFEAPDLFMGYIRGYRNSWDCATGSCPSEIFSDNTKSWSGDHCIDPREVPGVFFSDMKINTDTPNLMDLGPTALKLFGVDVPGNMQGSPLIDEVK
;
A
#
# COMPACT_ATOMS: atom_id res chain seq x y z
N ALA A 1 -11.10 -0.08 18.33
CA ALA A 1 -10.59 1.27 18.67
C ALA A 1 -9.30 1.18 19.47
N GLU A 2 -9.29 0.51 20.64
CA GLU A 2 -8.11 0.45 21.52
C GLU A 2 -6.83 -0.10 20.84
N ILE A 3 -6.91 -1.22 20.12
CA ILE A 3 -5.72 -1.84 19.50
C ILE A 3 -5.08 -0.91 18.46
N VAL A 4 -5.90 -0.34 17.57
CA VAL A 4 -5.45 0.65 16.57
C VAL A 4 -4.77 1.82 17.27
N GLU A 5 -5.42 2.40 18.28
CA GLU A 5 -4.89 3.57 18.99
C GLU A 5 -3.54 3.28 19.66
N LYS A 6 -3.41 2.13 20.33
CA LYS A 6 -2.15 1.75 20.99
C LYS A 6 -1.05 1.45 19.98
N LEU A 7 -1.35 0.71 18.91
CA LEU A 7 -0.37 0.40 17.86
C LEU A 7 0.09 1.66 17.11
N SER A 8 -0.81 2.59 16.79
CA SER A 8 -0.44 3.85 16.13
C SER A 8 0.50 4.72 16.98
N LYS A 9 0.61 4.48 18.28
CA LYS A 9 1.52 5.16 19.21
C LYS A 9 2.76 4.34 19.54
N LEU A 10 3.00 3.22 18.83
CA LEU A 10 4.20 2.42 19.03
C LEU A 10 5.43 3.19 18.55
N VAL A 11 6.33 3.45 19.48
CA VAL A 11 7.57 4.23 19.28
C VAL A 11 8.77 3.31 19.42
N ASP A 12 9.73 3.43 18.50
CA ASP A 12 11.03 2.79 18.66
C ASP A 12 11.83 3.53 19.76
N PRO A 13 12.20 2.86 20.87
CA PRO A 13 12.93 3.49 21.96
C PRO A 13 14.34 3.98 21.58
N LYS A 14 14.93 3.46 20.49
CA LYS A 14 16.26 3.85 20.01
C LYS A 14 16.23 5.20 19.28
N THR A 15 15.16 5.47 18.54
CA THR A 15 15.03 6.66 17.67
C THR A 15 14.07 7.71 18.23
N GLY A 16 13.09 7.28 19.03
CA GLY A 16 11.99 8.13 19.50
C GLY A 16 10.90 8.36 18.46
N GLU A 17 10.92 7.66 17.32
CA GLU A 17 9.95 7.82 16.23
C GLU A 17 8.80 6.82 16.33
N CYS A 18 7.58 7.26 15.95
CA CYS A 18 6.47 6.34 15.71
C CYS A 18 6.74 5.52 14.45
N ILE A 19 6.42 4.22 14.48
CA ILE A 19 6.80 3.32 13.37
C ILE A 19 5.72 3.17 12.29
N PHE A 20 4.50 3.57 12.60
CA PHE A 20 3.36 3.53 11.69
C PHE A 20 2.95 4.95 11.31
N ARG A 21 2.78 5.17 10.01
CA ARG A 21 2.07 6.34 9.49
C ARG A 21 0.61 6.24 9.89
N GLU A 22 0.03 5.05 9.76
CA GLU A 22 -1.35 4.75 10.10
C GLU A 22 -1.54 3.25 10.34
N VAL A 23 -2.42 2.91 11.27
CA VAL A 23 -2.91 1.53 11.46
C VAL A 23 -4.36 1.52 11.06
N PHE A 24 -4.68 0.79 10.00
CA PHE A 24 -6.00 0.83 9.40
C PHE A 24 -6.86 -0.31 9.95
N ASP A 25 -8.12 0.02 10.22
CA ASP A 25 -9.19 -0.95 10.41
C ASP A 25 -9.61 -1.46 9.03
N ALA A 26 -9.23 -2.70 8.71
CA ALA A 26 -9.33 -3.26 7.38
C ALA A 26 -10.79 -3.29 6.87
N ALA A 27 -11.74 -3.53 7.78
CA ALA A 27 -13.17 -3.53 7.49
C ALA A 27 -13.70 -2.15 7.04
N LYS A 28 -12.95 -1.06 7.28
CA LYS A 28 -13.30 0.29 6.84
C LYS A 28 -12.67 0.70 5.52
N ILE A 29 -11.57 0.04 5.11
CA ILE A 29 -10.79 0.45 3.93
C ILE A 29 -10.92 -0.50 2.75
N PHE A 30 -11.11 -1.81 3.00
CA PHE A 30 -11.26 -2.77 1.94
C PHE A 30 -12.73 -2.92 1.55
N THR A 31 -12.95 -3.11 0.26
CA THR A 31 -14.26 -3.31 -0.35
C THR A 31 -14.19 -4.46 -1.35
N GLY A 32 -15.35 -4.94 -1.80
CA GLY A 32 -15.44 -6.00 -2.79
C GLY A 32 -15.66 -7.39 -2.20
N PRO A 33 -15.66 -8.43 -3.05
CA PRO A 33 -16.14 -9.75 -2.67
C PRO A 33 -15.20 -10.50 -1.72
N TYR A 34 -13.92 -10.13 -1.63
CA TYR A 34 -12.90 -10.85 -0.84
C TYR A 34 -12.56 -10.18 0.49
N VAL A 35 -13.34 -9.19 0.94
CA VAL A 35 -13.06 -8.46 2.20
C VAL A 35 -13.02 -9.36 3.43
N PHE A 36 -13.68 -10.52 3.38
CA PHE A 36 -13.68 -11.49 4.46
C PHE A 36 -12.34 -12.24 4.60
N GLU A 37 -11.44 -12.15 3.60
CA GLU A 37 -10.08 -12.70 3.66
C GLU A 37 -9.04 -11.66 4.10
N ALA A 38 -9.45 -10.40 4.26
CA ALA A 38 -8.57 -9.35 4.74
C ALA A 38 -8.19 -9.58 6.22
N PRO A 39 -7.00 -9.16 6.67
CA PRO A 39 -6.67 -9.14 8.08
C PRO A 39 -7.59 -8.17 8.83
N ASP A 40 -7.70 -8.27 10.16
CA ASP A 40 -8.49 -7.28 10.93
C ASP A 40 -7.90 -5.86 10.84
N LEU A 41 -6.56 -5.78 10.83
CA LEU A 41 -5.81 -4.54 10.79
C LEU A 41 -4.77 -4.58 9.68
N PHE A 42 -4.64 -3.46 8.98
CA PHE A 42 -3.62 -3.27 7.95
C PHE A 42 -2.57 -2.25 8.40
N MET A 43 -1.30 -2.59 8.23
CA MET A 43 -0.18 -1.85 8.84
C MET A 43 0.47 -0.91 7.82
N GLY A 44 0.35 0.40 8.02
CA GLY A 44 1.04 1.42 7.21
C GLY A 44 2.35 1.86 7.87
N TYR A 45 3.44 1.12 7.67
CA TYR A 45 4.76 1.48 8.21
C TYR A 45 5.32 2.78 7.59
N ILE A 46 6.07 3.55 8.38
CA ILE A 46 6.90 4.66 7.87
C ILE A 46 8.19 4.15 7.23
N ARG A 47 8.89 5.00 6.46
CA ARG A 47 10.22 4.64 5.90
C ARG A 47 11.20 4.19 6.99
N GLY A 48 11.96 3.14 6.69
CA GLY A 48 12.98 2.60 7.59
C GLY A 48 12.47 1.48 8.51
N TYR A 49 11.15 1.31 8.65
CA TYR A 49 10.55 0.23 9.43
C TYR A 49 9.84 -0.77 8.53
N ARG A 50 9.82 -2.02 8.97
CA ARG A 50 9.15 -3.14 8.32
C ARG A 50 8.83 -4.24 9.33
N ASN A 51 8.00 -5.20 8.91
CA ASN A 51 7.84 -6.44 9.65
C ASN A 51 9.12 -7.30 9.57
N SER A 52 9.45 -8.01 10.66
CA SER A 52 10.64 -8.86 10.72
C SER A 52 10.58 -10.01 9.70
N TRP A 53 11.75 -10.46 9.25
CA TRP A 53 11.87 -11.68 8.44
C TRP A 53 11.32 -12.92 9.14
N ASP A 54 11.49 -13.01 10.46
CA ASP A 54 11.03 -14.16 11.23
C ASP A 54 9.49 -14.20 11.26
N CYS A 55 8.84 -13.04 11.23
CA CYS A 55 7.37 -12.95 11.14
C CYS A 55 6.84 -13.45 9.79
N ALA A 56 7.62 -13.35 8.70
CA ALA A 56 7.22 -13.86 7.39
C ALA A 56 7.12 -15.39 7.35
N THR A 57 7.81 -16.09 8.26
CA THR A 57 7.69 -17.56 8.43
C THR A 57 6.67 -17.96 9.49
N GLY A 58 5.93 -17.00 10.06
CA GLY A 58 4.95 -17.22 11.13
C GLY A 58 5.53 -17.22 12.54
N SER A 59 6.79 -16.79 12.72
CA SER A 59 7.40 -16.67 14.04
C SER A 59 6.95 -15.38 14.74
N CYS A 60 6.99 -15.36 16.08
CA CYS A 60 6.74 -14.17 16.90
C CYS A 60 7.98 -13.93 17.79
N PRO A 61 8.96 -13.12 17.33
CA PRO A 61 10.17 -12.85 18.10
C PRO A 61 9.88 -12.16 19.44
N SER A 62 10.74 -12.38 20.44
CA SER A 62 10.63 -11.70 21.74
C SER A 62 11.03 -10.22 21.68
N GLU A 63 11.91 -9.87 20.75
CA GLU A 63 12.33 -8.49 20.51
C GLU A 63 11.35 -7.81 19.55
N ILE A 64 10.83 -6.63 19.95
CA ILE A 64 9.92 -5.84 19.13
C ILE A 64 10.68 -5.12 18.00
N PHE A 65 11.90 -4.68 18.28
CA PHE A 65 12.75 -3.94 17.34
C PHE A 65 14.11 -4.61 17.21
N SER A 66 14.58 -4.75 15.97
CA SER A 66 15.94 -5.18 15.66
C SER A 66 16.40 -4.54 14.35
N ASP A 67 17.69 -4.21 14.27
CA ASP A 67 18.28 -3.66 13.04
C ASP A 67 18.40 -4.78 11.99
N ASN A 68 17.85 -4.58 10.79
CA ASN A 68 18.03 -5.51 9.68
C ASN A 68 19.38 -5.28 8.98
N THR A 69 20.41 -6.00 9.42
CA THR A 69 21.78 -5.94 8.88
C THR A 69 22.04 -6.92 7.73
N LYS A 70 21.01 -7.63 7.25
CA LYS A 70 21.14 -8.57 6.13
C LYS A 70 21.31 -7.83 4.80
N SER A 71 21.86 -8.51 3.79
CA SER A 71 22.00 -7.95 2.43
C SER A 71 20.67 -7.51 1.81
N TRP A 72 19.56 -8.15 2.20
CA TRP A 72 18.21 -7.70 1.87
C TRP A 72 17.63 -6.88 3.04
N SER A 73 18.10 -5.64 3.14
CA SER A 73 17.70 -4.69 4.18
C SER A 73 16.48 -3.83 3.79
N GLY A 74 16.18 -3.73 2.49
CA GLY A 74 15.05 -2.95 1.97
C GLY A 74 13.68 -3.64 2.11
N ASP A 75 12.63 -2.83 2.01
CA ASP A 75 11.24 -3.29 1.96
C ASP A 75 10.39 -2.43 1.00
N HIS A 76 9.26 -2.98 0.60
CA HIS A 76 8.19 -2.35 -0.16
C HIS A 76 6.82 -2.50 0.52
N CYS A 77 6.70 -3.33 1.57
CA CYS A 77 5.49 -3.50 2.38
C CYS A 77 5.33 -2.38 3.41
N ILE A 78 5.22 -1.15 2.92
CA ILE A 78 5.09 0.08 3.73
C ILE A 78 3.90 0.89 3.25
N ASP A 79 3.54 1.95 3.97
CA ASP A 79 2.45 2.82 3.53
C ASP A 79 2.80 3.48 2.17
N PRO A 80 1.96 3.38 1.13
CA PRO A 80 2.29 3.92 -0.20
C PRO A 80 2.45 5.44 -0.20
N ARG A 81 1.94 6.16 0.80
CA ARG A 81 2.16 7.61 0.97
C ARG A 81 3.60 7.92 1.37
N GLU A 82 4.31 6.95 1.93
CA GLU A 82 5.73 7.08 2.22
C GLU A 82 6.55 7.01 0.95
N VAL A 83 6.23 6.09 0.02
CA VAL A 83 6.92 5.92 -1.28
C VAL A 83 5.90 6.03 -2.43
N PRO A 84 5.51 7.27 -2.81
CA PRO A 84 4.55 7.45 -3.88
C PRO A 84 5.12 6.98 -5.22
N GLY A 85 4.26 6.36 -6.03
CA GLY A 85 4.58 5.98 -7.40
C GLY A 85 4.80 7.20 -8.30
N VAL A 86 5.53 7.00 -9.39
CA VAL A 86 5.73 8.01 -10.43
C VAL A 86 5.21 7.47 -11.75
N PHE A 87 4.41 8.27 -12.44
CA PHE A 87 3.87 7.93 -13.75
C PHE A 87 4.45 8.87 -14.81
N PHE A 88 5.07 8.29 -15.85
CA PHE A 88 5.58 9.02 -17.00
C PHE A 88 4.74 8.70 -18.22
N SER A 89 4.35 9.72 -18.96
CA SER A 89 3.64 9.56 -20.23
C SER A 89 4.08 10.62 -21.23
N ASP A 90 4.21 10.21 -22.48
CA ASP A 90 4.34 11.09 -23.64
C ASP A 90 2.98 11.54 -24.20
N MET A 91 1.88 10.99 -23.65
CA MET A 91 0.52 11.39 -23.92
C MET A 91 -0.02 12.25 -22.77
N LYS A 92 -0.87 13.22 -23.11
CA LYS A 92 -1.59 13.98 -22.08
C LYS A 92 -2.62 13.08 -21.41
N ILE A 93 -2.59 13.02 -20.08
CA ILE A 93 -3.61 12.35 -19.28
C ILE A 93 -4.66 13.34 -18.77
N ASN A 94 -5.82 12.81 -18.36
CA ASN A 94 -6.98 13.59 -17.92
C ASN A 94 -7.06 13.79 -16.39
N THR A 95 -6.01 13.45 -15.63
CA THR A 95 -5.94 13.62 -14.18
C THR A 95 -4.52 13.95 -13.71
N ASP A 96 -4.42 14.73 -12.64
CA ASP A 96 -3.13 15.02 -11.96
C ASP A 96 -2.77 13.94 -10.92
N THR A 97 -3.70 13.03 -10.61
CA THR A 97 -3.53 11.97 -9.61
C THR A 97 -3.83 10.59 -10.21
N PRO A 98 -3.01 10.10 -11.17
CA PRO A 98 -3.21 8.79 -11.77
C PRO A 98 -3.03 7.66 -10.73
N ASN A 99 -3.85 6.61 -10.85
CA ASN A 99 -3.76 5.42 -10.01
C ASN A 99 -3.25 4.22 -10.82
N LEU A 100 -2.58 3.27 -10.15
CA LEU A 100 -2.15 2.01 -10.77
C LEU A 100 -3.32 1.25 -11.41
N MET A 101 -4.50 1.28 -10.78
CA MET A 101 -5.70 0.62 -11.27
C MET A 101 -6.23 1.20 -12.59
N ASP A 102 -5.84 2.43 -12.93
CA ASP A 102 -6.26 3.10 -14.16
C ASP A 102 -5.54 2.56 -15.40
N LEU A 103 -4.40 1.88 -15.24
CA LEU A 103 -3.59 1.38 -16.36
C LEU A 103 -4.34 0.32 -17.18
N GLY A 104 -5.09 -0.57 -16.53
CA GLY A 104 -5.89 -1.59 -17.20
C GLY A 104 -6.97 -1.00 -18.12
N PRO A 105 -7.91 -0.21 -17.57
CA PRO A 105 -8.91 0.53 -18.35
C PRO A 105 -8.30 1.40 -19.46
N THR A 106 -7.18 2.06 -19.18
CA THR A 106 -6.46 2.89 -20.18
C THR A 106 -5.97 2.04 -21.36
N ALA A 107 -5.37 0.88 -21.09
CA ALA A 107 -4.94 -0.03 -22.14
C ALA A 107 -6.12 -0.52 -22.98
N LEU A 108 -7.21 -0.96 -22.35
CA LEU A 108 -8.42 -1.40 -23.07
C LEU A 108 -8.99 -0.31 -23.99
N LYS A 109 -9.12 0.92 -23.46
CA LYS A 109 -9.55 2.09 -24.22
C LYS A 109 -8.65 2.31 -25.45
N LEU A 110 -7.32 2.29 -25.27
CA LEU A 110 -6.35 2.45 -26.37
C LEU A 110 -6.49 1.38 -27.47
N PHE A 111 -6.83 0.14 -27.09
CA PHE A 111 -7.07 -0.95 -28.05
C PHE A 111 -8.49 -0.95 -28.64
N GLY A 112 -9.35 0.00 -28.28
CA GLY A 112 -10.75 0.04 -28.75
C GLY A 112 -11.61 -1.08 -28.15
N VAL A 113 -11.26 -1.57 -26.97
CA VAL A 113 -12.00 -2.62 -26.24
C VAL A 113 -12.82 -1.97 -25.13
N ASP A 114 -14.07 -2.41 -24.95
CA ASP A 114 -14.93 -1.94 -23.87
C ASP A 114 -14.32 -2.27 -22.50
N VAL A 115 -14.33 -1.29 -21.60
CA VAL A 115 -13.86 -1.46 -20.22
C VAL A 115 -14.94 -2.19 -19.41
N PRO A 116 -14.65 -3.36 -18.82
CA PRO A 116 -15.60 -4.05 -17.97
C PRO A 116 -15.98 -3.22 -16.74
N GLY A 117 -17.27 -3.15 -16.41
CA GLY A 117 -17.78 -2.34 -15.30
C GLY A 117 -17.33 -2.80 -13.90
N ASN A 118 -16.68 -3.96 -13.78
CA ASN A 118 -16.09 -4.44 -12.53
C ASN A 118 -14.65 -3.94 -12.31
N MET A 119 -14.03 -3.25 -13.28
CA MET A 119 -12.76 -2.57 -13.04
C MET A 119 -12.98 -1.32 -12.19
N GLN A 120 -12.09 -1.09 -11.22
CA GLN A 120 -12.21 0.03 -10.28
C GLN A 120 -11.51 1.30 -10.75
N GLY A 121 -10.54 1.18 -11.67
CA GLY A 121 -9.87 2.32 -12.29
C GLY A 121 -10.67 2.91 -13.45
N SER A 122 -10.21 4.06 -13.96
CA SER A 122 -10.78 4.74 -15.12
C SER A 122 -9.72 4.99 -16.19
N PRO A 123 -10.06 5.04 -17.49
CA PRO A 123 -9.10 5.40 -18.52
C PRO A 123 -8.50 6.79 -18.28
N LEU A 124 -7.16 6.87 -18.32
CA LEU A 124 -6.40 8.12 -18.14
C LEU A 124 -6.43 9.05 -19.36
N ILE A 125 -7.15 8.66 -20.42
CA ILE A 125 -7.24 9.39 -21.68
C ILE A 125 -8.71 9.55 -22.11
N ASP A 126 -9.02 10.69 -22.70
CA ASP A 126 -10.38 10.99 -23.16
C ASP A 126 -10.65 10.37 -24.54
N GLU A 127 -9.71 10.56 -25.47
CA GLU A 127 -9.78 10.14 -26.86
C GLU A 127 -8.56 9.30 -27.24
N VAL A 128 -8.78 8.30 -28.10
CA VAL A 128 -7.71 7.55 -28.75
C VAL A 128 -7.35 8.31 -30.03
N LYS A 129 -6.09 8.70 -30.17
CA LYS A 129 -5.58 9.33 -31.40
C LYS A 129 -5.50 8.35 -32.55
#